data_AF-A0A8T8WDK3-F1
#
_entry.id   AF-A0A8T8WDK3-F1
#
_cell.length_a   1.000
_cell.length_b   1.000
_cell.length_c   1.000
_cell.angle_alpha   90.00
_cell.angle_beta   90.00
_cell.angle_gamma   90.00
#
_symmetry.space_group_name_H-M   'P 1'
#
loop_
_entity.id
_entity.type
_entity.pdbx_description
1 polymer ?
#
loop_
_entity_poly.entity_id
_entity_poly.type
_entity_poly.pdbx_seq_one_letter_code
_entity_poly.pdbx_strand_id
1 'polypeptide(L)'
;MSSVDADGITATYEETETERLLTFERDGRRAAVAQNIEGYAMLKVREGGAGGDELERYYGFDMALDHVAELLGVAVHDLPVPEDAEDMGM
;
A
#
# COMPACT_ATOMS: atom_id res chain seq x y z
N MET A 1 -11.55 -5.01 6.54
CA MET A 1 -11.47 -4.12 5.37
C MET A 1 -11.89 -2.74 5.81
N SER A 2 -11.05 -1.75 5.55
CA SER A 2 -11.31 -0.32 5.82
C SER A 2 -10.84 0.51 4.64
N SER A 3 -11.40 1.71 4.49
CA SER A 3 -11.04 2.61 3.41
C SER A 3 -11.06 4.06 3.87
N VAL A 4 -10.18 4.87 3.27
CA VAL A 4 -10.14 6.32 3.47
C VAL A 4 -9.93 7.01 2.13
N ASP A 5 -10.58 8.16 1.97
CA ASP A 5 -10.48 8.99 0.78
C ASP A 5 -9.94 10.37 1.18
N ALA A 6 -8.85 10.81 0.54
CA ALA A 6 -8.30 12.15 0.70
C ALA A 6 -7.69 12.64 -0.61
N ASP A 7 -7.88 13.91 -0.94
CA ASP A 7 -7.24 14.57 -2.10
C ASP A 7 -7.38 13.83 -3.44
N GLY A 8 -8.49 13.11 -3.62
CA GLY A 8 -8.77 12.33 -4.83
C GLY A 8 -8.06 10.98 -4.90
N ILE A 9 -7.50 10.53 -3.78
CA ILE A 9 -6.85 9.23 -3.59
C ILE A 9 -7.74 8.38 -2.68
N THR A 10 -8.11 7.20 -3.16
CA THR A 10 -8.78 6.18 -2.35
C THR A 10 -7.76 5.18 -1.88
N ALA A 11 -7.62 5.02 -0.56
CA ALA A 11 -6.85 3.94 0.03
C ALA A 11 -7.79 2.88 0.62
N THR A 12 -7.53 1.63 0.32
CA THR A 12 -8.29 0.47 0.81
C THR A 12 -7.35 -0.52 1.46
N TYR A 13 -7.63 -0.82 2.72
CA TYR A 13 -6.94 -1.83 3.48
C TYR A 13 -7.78 -3.09 3.62
N GLU A 14 -7.18 -4.25 3.39
CA GLU A 14 -7.77 -5.54 3.68
C GLU A 14 -6.74 -6.54 4.20
N GLU A 15 -7.22 -7.46 5.04
CA GLU A 15 -6.46 -8.62 5.48
C GLU A 15 -7.06 -9.86 4.85
N THR A 16 -6.20 -10.67 4.25
CA THR A 16 -6.53 -11.99 3.74
C THR A 16 -5.99 -13.05 4.68
N GLU A 17 -6.15 -14.32 4.35
CA GLU A 17 -5.51 -15.40 5.12
C GLU A 17 -3.97 -15.39 5.00
N THR A 18 -3.43 -14.76 3.96
CA THR A 18 -1.99 -14.85 3.62
C THR A 18 -1.24 -13.54 3.74
N GLU A 19 -1.90 -12.41 3.51
CA GLU A 19 -1.28 -11.08 3.51
C GLU A 19 -2.22 -9.97 3.95
N ARG A 20 -1.64 -8.91 4.52
CA ARG A 20 -2.22 -7.59 4.69
C ARG A 20 -1.96 -6.81 3.41
N LEU A 21 -2.96 -6.10 2.91
CA LEU A 21 -2.90 -5.39 1.64
C LEU A 21 -3.44 -3.98 1.80
N LEU A 22 -2.63 -2.99 1.43
CA LEU A 22 -3.00 -1.58 1.34
C LEU A 22 -2.91 -1.14 -0.11
N THR A 23 -4.05 -0.91 -0.76
CA THR A 23 -4.14 -0.49 -2.16
C THR A 23 -4.53 0.97 -2.24
N PHE A 24 -3.87 1.71 -3.12
CA PHE A 24 -4.16 3.10 -3.43
C PHE A 24 -4.60 3.24 -4.88
N GLU A 25 -5.63 4.06 -5.11
CA GLU A 25 -6.14 4.39 -6.44
C GLU A 25 -6.27 5.90 -6.60
N ARG A 26 -5.80 6.42 -7.75
CA ARG A 26 -5.96 7.82 -8.16
C ARG A 26 -6.00 7.92 -9.67
N ASP A 27 -7.01 8.58 -10.23
CA ASP A 27 -7.09 8.88 -11.67
C ASP A 27 -6.85 7.63 -12.57
N GLY A 28 -7.34 6.46 -12.13
CA GLY A 28 -7.17 5.17 -12.81
C GLY A 28 -5.80 4.50 -12.63
N ARG A 29 -4.86 5.12 -11.92
CA ARG A 29 -3.59 4.50 -11.49
C ARG A 29 -3.81 3.75 -10.19
N ARG A 30 -3.14 2.60 -10.05
CA ARG A 30 -3.21 1.76 -8.85
C ARG A 30 -1.84 1.29 -8.43
N ALA A 31 -1.57 1.36 -7.14
CA ALA A 31 -0.39 0.79 -6.51
C ALA A 31 -0.79 0.16 -5.17
N ALA A 32 -0.05 -0.84 -4.70
CA ALA A 32 -0.33 -1.47 -3.42
C ALA A 32 0.93 -1.80 -2.62
N VAL A 33 0.80 -1.78 -1.30
CA VAL A 33 1.74 -2.36 -0.35
C VAL A 33 1.15 -3.66 0.17
N ALA A 34 1.86 -4.77 0.02
CA ALA A 34 1.45 -6.08 0.50
C ALA A 34 2.46 -6.62 1.52
N GLN A 35 1.97 -7.07 2.68
CA GLN A 35 2.77 -7.67 3.75
C GLN A 35 2.28 -9.09 4.02
N ASN A 36 3.16 -10.09 3.96
CA ASN A 36 2.75 -11.44 4.37
C ASN A 36 2.40 -11.47 5.87
N ILE A 37 1.34 -12.20 6.22
CA ILE A 37 0.98 -12.46 7.64
C ILE A 37 2.00 -13.42 8.26
N GLU A 38 2.45 -14.41 7.48
CA GLU A 38 3.43 -15.40 7.90
C GLU A 38 4.77 -15.22 7.16
N GLY A 39 5.88 -15.51 7.86
CA GLY A 39 7.23 -15.45 7.30
C GLY A 39 7.92 -14.10 7.48
N TYR A 40 8.80 -13.75 6.55
CA TYR A 40 9.51 -12.47 6.60
C TYR A 40 8.55 -11.33 6.24
N ALA A 41 8.26 -10.47 7.22
CA ALA A 41 7.30 -9.37 7.16
C ALA A 41 7.72 -8.19 6.24
N MET A 42 8.52 -8.46 5.19
CA MET A 42 8.89 -7.45 4.20
C MET A 42 7.66 -6.97 3.43
N LEU A 43 7.65 -5.68 3.15
CA LEU A 43 6.61 -5.00 2.39
C LEU A 43 6.92 -5.08 0.91
N LYS A 44 5.98 -5.57 0.12
CA LYS A 44 6.08 -5.66 -1.35
C LYS A 44 5.29 -4.51 -1.96
N VAL A 45 5.91 -3.71 -2.81
CA VAL A 45 5.20 -2.70 -3.62
C VAL A 45 4.79 -3.33 -4.95
N ARG A 46 3.52 -3.16 -5.32
CA ARG A 46 2.92 -3.69 -6.55
C ARG A 46 2.36 -2.57 -7.42
N GLU A 47 2.56 -2.66 -8.73
CA GLU A 47 1.86 -1.83 -9.72
C GLU A 47 0.59 -2.54 -10.23
N GLY A 48 -0.53 -1.83 -10.32
CA GLY A 48 -1.82 -2.39 -10.73
C GLY A 48 -2.75 -2.79 -9.58
N GLY A 49 -2.31 -2.59 -8.33
CA GLY A 49 -3.10 -2.84 -7.12
C GLY A 49 -2.93 -4.26 -6.55
N ALA A 50 -3.99 -4.81 -5.97
CA ALA A 50 -4.00 -6.08 -5.22
C ALA A 50 -3.31 -7.25 -5.95
N GLY A 51 -3.72 -7.50 -7.19
CA GLY A 51 -3.17 -8.55 -8.07
C GLY A 51 -2.06 -8.07 -9.00
N GLY A 52 -1.47 -6.92 -8.68
CA GLY A 52 -0.41 -6.30 -9.47
C GLY A 52 0.92 -7.03 -9.41
N ASP A 53 1.82 -6.69 -10.34
CA ASP A 53 3.17 -7.24 -10.38
C ASP A 53 4.02 -6.66 -9.24
N GLU A 54 4.74 -7.52 -8.53
CA GLU A 54 5.71 -7.10 -7.52
C GLU A 54 6.88 -6.37 -8.19
N LEU A 55 7.13 -5.13 -7.78
CA LEU A 55 8.23 -4.31 -8.29
C LEU A 55 9.45 -4.35 -7.36
N GLU A 56 9.23 -4.10 -6.07
CA GLU A 56 10.32 -4.01 -5.09
C GLU A 56 9.86 -4.36 -3.67
N ARG A 57 10.82 -4.65 -2.78
CA ARG A 57 10.61 -4.98 -1.38
C ARG A 57 11.30 -4.00 -0.43
N TYR A 58 10.63 -3.65 0.65
CA TYR A 58 11.13 -2.76 1.69
C TYR A 58 10.99 -3.36 3.09
N TYR A 59 11.92 -2.98 3.97
CA TYR A 59 11.82 -3.27 5.40
C TYR A 59 10.98 -2.22 6.15
N GLY A 60 10.95 -0.97 5.66
CA GLY A 60 10.24 0.13 6.31
C GLY A 60 9.01 0.55 5.52
N PHE A 61 7.92 0.83 6.23
CA PHE A 61 6.65 1.24 5.63
C PHE A 61 6.75 2.59 4.94
N ASP A 62 7.43 3.55 5.54
CA ASP A 62 7.66 4.87 4.93
C ASP A 62 8.33 4.78 3.55
N MET A 63 9.30 3.87 3.40
CA MET A 63 9.99 3.65 2.11
C MET A 63 9.05 2.99 1.08
N ALA A 64 8.18 2.08 1.52
CA ALA A 64 7.19 1.48 0.63
C ALA A 64 6.14 2.50 0.19
N LEU A 65 5.70 3.39 1.09
CA LEU A 65 4.77 4.47 0.81
C LEU A 65 5.38 5.51 -0.14
N ASP A 66 6.66 5.83 0.01
CA ASP A 66 7.36 6.74 -0.91
C ASP A 66 7.32 6.21 -2.35
N HIS A 67 7.64 4.93 -2.56
CA HIS A 67 7.55 4.31 -3.89
C HIS A 67 6.10 4.26 -4.42
N VAL A 68 5.11 3.94 -3.57
CA VAL A 68 3.70 4.03 -3.98
C VAL A 68 3.32 5.44 -4.42
N ALA A 69 3.79 6.48 -3.71
CA ALA A 69 3.54 7.87 -4.06
C ALA A 69 4.16 8.23 -5.42
N GLU A 70 5.38 7.75 -5.70
CA GLU A 70 6.04 7.90 -7.00
C GLU A 70 5.19 7.28 -8.13
N LEU A 71 4.68 6.05 -7.95
CA LEU A 71 3.84 5.37 -8.94
C LEU A 71 2.53 6.12 -9.21
N LEU A 72 1.95 6.75 -8.18
CA LEU A 72 0.74 7.55 -8.32
C LEU A 72 1.00 8.99 -8.79
N GLY A 73 2.25 9.47 -8.71
CA GLY A 73 2.62 10.84 -9.03
C GLY A 73 2.05 11.86 -8.04
N VAL A 74 2.15 11.55 -6.74
CA VAL A 74 1.74 12.40 -5.61
C VAL A 74 2.89 12.55 -4.62
N ALA A 75 2.75 13.45 -3.64
CA ALA A 75 3.68 13.44 -2.52
C ALA A 75 3.28 12.35 -1.50
N VAL A 76 4.25 11.74 -0.83
CA VAL A 76 3.99 10.67 0.14
C VAL A 76 3.06 11.09 1.29
N HIS A 77 3.11 12.36 1.69
CA HIS A 77 2.23 12.91 2.74
C HIS A 77 0.79 13.13 2.29
N ASP A 78 0.51 13.05 0.99
CA ASP A 78 -0.85 13.10 0.45
C ASP A 78 -1.51 11.71 0.47
N LEU A 79 -0.75 10.62 0.68
CA LEU A 79 -1.31 9.28 0.74
C LEU A 79 -2.13 9.11 2.03
N PRO A 80 -3.44 8.83 1.94
CA PRO A 80 -4.23 8.60 3.13
C PRO A 80 -4.05 7.15 3.58
N VAL A 81 -3.50 6.93 4.77
CA VAL A 81 -3.33 5.59 5.34
C VAL A 81 -4.48 5.32 6.32
N PRO A 82 -5.27 4.24 6.13
CA PRO A 82 -6.26 3.81 7.12
C PRO A 82 -5.60 3.46 8.46
N GLU A 83 -6.28 3.76 9.58
CA GLU A 83 -5.79 3.45 10.94
C GLU A 83 -5.37 1.97 11.09
N ASP A 84 -6.13 1.05 10.50
CA ASP A 84 -5.85 -0.40 10.53
C ASP A 84 -4.56 -0.81 9.80
N ALA A 85 -3.96 0.08 9.01
CA ALA A 85 -2.76 -0.16 8.20
C ALA A 85 -1.51 0.55 8.74
N GLU A 86 -1.64 1.40 9.77
CA GLU A 86 -0.55 2.25 10.27
C GLU A 86 0.64 1.47 10.85
N ASP A 87 0.42 0.24 11.32
CA ASP A 87 1.44 -0.63 11.91
C ASP A 87 2.06 -1.62 10.91
N MET A 88 1.73 -1.51 9.61
CA MET A 88 2.39 -2.33 8.59
C MET A 88 3.91 -2.09 8.62
N GLY A 89 4.68 -3.17 8.46
CA GLY A 89 6.15 -3.12 8.48
C GLY A 89 6.81 -3.08 9.87
N MET A 90 6.05 -3.14 10.96
CA MET A 90 6.55 -3.36 12.33
C MET A 90 6.52 -4.83 12.74
#